data_AF-A0A7X0FC24-F1
#
_entry.id   AF-A0A7X0FC24-F1
#
_cell.length_a   1.000
_cell.length_b   1.000
_cell.length_c   1.000
_cell.angle_alpha   90.00
_cell.angle_beta   90.00
_cell.angle_gamma   90.00
#
_symmetry.space_group_name_H-M   'P 1'
#
loop_
_entity.id
_entity.type
_entity.pdbx_description
1 polymer ?
#
loop_
_entity_poly.entity_id
_entity_poly.type
_entity_poly.pdbx_seq_one_letter_code
_entity_poly.pdbx_strand_id
1 'polypeptide(L)'
;MASNVVVLADVRNEREPVTVEPARPADSWDEGWARVQMCHHQRNVAWWHYRLAVAVNGLHSLEVMQARRYRASVERAWEHEAYHLLFVPAPAVRFLRWKERFAMGSRWSPKVEAALVRDRINHAVRIESNRKAATSRKARKGARS
;
A
#
# COMPACT_ATOMS: atom_id res chain seq x y z
N MET A 1 -6.99 -8.90 -22.95
CA MET A 1 -6.13 -9.27 -21.81
C MET A 1 -5.06 -8.20 -21.68
N ALA A 2 -5.28 -7.22 -20.78
CA ALA A 2 -4.31 -6.16 -20.55
C ALA A 2 -3.18 -6.72 -19.66
N SER A 3 -1.98 -6.69 -20.21
CA SER A 3 -0.75 -7.10 -19.54
C SER A 3 -0.53 -6.28 -18.26
N ASN A 4 -0.44 -6.95 -17.10
CA ASN A 4 -0.06 -6.37 -15.80
C ASN A 4 1.45 -6.05 -15.77
N VAL A 5 1.96 -5.37 -16.79
CA VAL A 5 3.29 -4.75 -16.70
C VAL A 5 3.07 -3.46 -15.92
N VAL A 6 3.62 -3.43 -14.70
CA VAL A 6 3.89 -2.17 -14.01
C VAL A 6 4.77 -1.36 -14.97
N VAL A 7 4.15 -0.46 -15.72
CA VAL A 7 4.86 0.51 -16.54
C VAL A 7 5.67 1.32 -15.54
N LEU A 8 6.97 1.04 -15.47
CA LEU A 8 7.93 1.91 -14.82
C LEU A 8 7.76 3.27 -15.51
N ALA A 9 7.02 4.17 -14.85
CA ALA A 9 6.60 5.43 -15.42
C ALA A 9 7.79 6.09 -16.10
N ASP A 10 7.64 6.40 -17.39
CA ASP A 10 8.63 7.10 -18.19
C ASP A 10 8.99 8.41 -17.46
N VAL A 11 10.22 8.49 -16.96
CA VAL A 11 10.71 9.55 -16.06
C VAL A 11 10.92 10.87 -16.81
N ARG A 12 10.42 11.00 -18.04
CA ARG A 12 10.53 12.20 -18.86
C ARG A 12 9.62 13.34 -18.40
N ASN A 13 8.52 13.05 -17.70
CA ASN A 13 7.61 14.08 -17.18
C ASN A 13 7.68 14.20 -15.64
N GLU A 14 8.63 14.99 -15.15
CA GLU A 14 8.73 15.33 -13.73
C GLU A 14 7.59 16.25 -13.24
N ARG A 15 6.77 16.79 -14.14
CA ARG A 15 5.77 17.84 -13.88
C ARG A 15 4.30 17.43 -13.93
N GLU A 16 3.95 16.28 -14.48
CA GLU A 16 2.55 15.86 -14.43
C GLU A 16 2.22 15.41 -13.00
N PRO A 17 1.25 16.05 -12.32
CA PRO A 17 0.68 15.43 -11.13
C PRO A 17 0.24 14.06 -11.59
N VAL A 18 0.61 13.01 -10.87
CA VAL A 18 0.07 11.67 -11.11
C VAL A 18 -1.44 11.84 -11.08
N THR A 19 -2.05 11.93 -12.26
CA THR A 19 -3.48 11.85 -12.43
C THR A 19 -3.74 10.40 -12.12
N VAL A 20 -4.08 10.16 -10.85
CA VAL A 20 -4.54 8.87 -10.36
C VAL A 20 -5.91 8.67 -10.99
N GLU A 21 -5.95 8.45 -12.31
CA GLU A 21 -6.99 7.58 -12.85
C GLU A 21 -6.85 6.31 -12.02
N PRO A 22 -7.92 5.87 -11.34
CA PRO A 22 -7.83 4.73 -10.46
C PRO A 22 -7.52 3.53 -11.34
N ALA A 23 -6.23 3.21 -11.49
CA ALA A 23 -5.85 1.91 -12.00
C ALA A 23 -6.58 0.94 -11.08
N ARG A 24 -7.31 0.02 -11.71
CA ARG A 24 -8.28 -0.84 -11.05
C ARG A 24 -7.69 -1.34 -9.73
N PRO A 25 -8.37 -1.10 -8.58
CA PRO A 25 -7.85 -1.58 -7.30
C PRO A 25 -7.57 -3.07 -7.41
N ALA A 26 -6.51 -3.53 -6.73
CA ALA A 26 -6.14 -4.95 -6.76
C ALA A 26 -7.35 -5.83 -6.48
N ASP A 27 -7.50 -6.92 -7.25
CA ASP A 27 -8.69 -7.77 -7.19
C ASP A 27 -8.85 -8.45 -5.82
N SER A 28 -7.76 -8.54 -5.04
CA SER A 28 -7.75 -9.04 -3.66
C SER A 28 -6.75 -8.31 -2.75
N TRP A 29 -6.94 -8.44 -1.43
CA TRP A 29 -6.01 -7.90 -0.43
C TRP A 29 -4.60 -8.47 -0.58
N ASP A 30 -4.49 -9.79 -0.73
CA ASP A 30 -3.20 -10.47 -0.72
C ASP A 30 -2.37 -10.11 -1.94
N GLU A 31 -3.01 -10.00 -3.11
CA GLU A 31 -2.36 -9.52 -4.33
C GLU A 31 -1.90 -8.07 -4.18
N GLY A 32 -2.77 -7.18 -3.72
CA GLY A 32 -2.41 -5.77 -3.54
C GLY A 32 -1.30 -5.60 -2.49
N TRP A 33 -1.33 -6.38 -1.41
CA TRP A 33 -0.26 -6.38 -0.40
C TRP A 33 1.06 -6.89 -0.98
N ALA A 34 1.05 -7.94 -1.79
CA ALA A 34 2.25 -8.43 -2.46
C ALA A 34 2.86 -7.38 -3.39
N ARG A 35 2.04 -6.69 -4.19
CA ARG A 35 2.49 -5.58 -5.06
C ARG A 35 3.12 -4.45 -4.25
N VAL A 36 2.47 -4.00 -3.16
CA VAL A 36 3.01 -2.98 -2.25
C VAL A 36 4.36 -3.41 -1.67
N GLN A 37 4.50 -4.67 -1.24
CA GLN A 37 5.76 -5.19 -0.69
C GLN A 37 6.86 -5.27 -1.76
N MET A 38 6.54 -5.69 -2.98
CA MET A 38 7.49 -5.71 -4.10
C MET A 38 7.99 -4.30 -4.44
N CYS A 39 7.09 -3.33 -4.58
CA CYS A 39 7.46 -1.94 -4.84
C CYS A 39 8.26 -1.35 -3.66
N HIS A 40 7.92 -1.69 -2.42
CA HIS A 40 8.68 -1.27 -1.25
C HIS A 40 10.10 -1.85 -1.26
N HIS A 41 10.26 -3.11 -1.64
CA HIS A 41 11.57 -3.73 -1.79
C HIS A 41 12.40 -3.01 -2.87
N GLN A 42 11.83 -2.79 -4.05
CA GLN A 42 12.49 -2.05 -5.13
C GLN A 42 12.86 -0.63 -4.70
N ARG A 43 12.00 0.04 -3.92
CA ARG A 43 12.27 1.36 -3.37
C ARG A 43 13.53 1.35 -2.50
N ASN A 44 13.68 0.34 -1.64
CA ASN A 44 14.88 0.20 -0.80
C ASN A 44 16.14 -0.04 -1.63
N VAL A 45 16.04 -0.85 -2.69
CA VAL A 45 17.14 -1.08 -3.65
C VAL A 45 17.52 0.23 -4.35
N ALA A 46 16.55 1.01 -4.83
CA ALA A 46 16.81 2.29 -5.49
C ALA A 46 17.47 3.31 -4.55
N TRP A 47 17.07 3.34 -3.28
CA TRP A 47 17.72 4.16 -2.24
C TRP A 47 19.15 3.72 -1.93
N TRP A 48 19.40 2.41 -1.91
CA TRP A 48 20.75 1.88 -1.74
C TRP A 48 21.63 2.26 -2.95
N HIS A 49 21.13 2.04 -4.17
CA HIS A 49 21.83 2.37 -5.40
C HIS A 49 22.18 3.87 -5.49
N TYR A 50 21.23 4.74 -5.14
CA TYR A 50 21.47 6.19 -5.06
C TYR A 50 22.59 6.54 -4.06
N ARG A 51 22.56 5.98 -2.85
CA ARG A 51 23.59 6.23 -1.83
C ARG A 51 24.97 5.75 -2.27
N LEU A 52 25.03 4.59 -2.91
CA LEU A 52 26.27 4.05 -3.45
C LEU A 52 26.82 4.93 -4.58
N ALA A 53 25.98 5.34 -5.53
CA ALA A 53 26.39 6.22 -6.62
C ALA A 53 26.94 7.56 -6.10
N VAL A 54 26.32 8.14 -5.06
CA VAL A 54 26.79 9.37 -4.42
C VAL A 54 28.17 9.17 -3.78
N ALA A 55 28.36 8.04 -3.08
CA ALA A 55 29.62 7.75 -2.40
C ALA A 55 30.79 7.51 -3.37
N VAL A 56 30.53 6.89 -4.53
CA VAL A 56 31.57 6.52 -5.51
C VAL A 56 31.86 7.65 -6.50
N ASN A 57 30.83 8.30 -7.04
CA ASN A 57 30.97 9.21 -8.19
C ASN A 57 30.79 10.70 -7.83
N GLY A 58 30.38 11.01 -6.59
CA GLY A 58 30.05 12.37 -6.18
C GLY A 58 28.69 12.85 -6.71
N LEU A 59 28.14 13.88 -6.04
CA LEU A 59 26.74 14.32 -6.19
C LEU A 59 26.34 14.80 -7.59
N HIS A 60 27.29 15.24 -8.42
CA HIS A 60 27.03 15.84 -9.72
C HIS A 60 27.26 14.88 -10.91
N SER A 61 27.58 13.62 -10.63
CA SER A 61 27.79 12.61 -11.67
C SER A 61 26.49 12.21 -12.39
N LEU A 62 26.64 11.72 -13.63
CA LEU A 62 25.51 11.23 -14.43
C LEU A 62 24.84 10.02 -13.74
N GLU A 63 25.64 9.16 -13.11
CA GLU A 63 25.21 7.97 -12.37
C GLU A 63 24.30 8.36 -11.20
N VAL A 64 24.64 9.42 -10.46
CA VAL A 64 23.81 9.93 -9.37
C VAL A 64 22.50 10.52 -9.90
N MET A 65 22.54 11.27 -11.01
CA MET A 65 21.32 11.80 -11.63
C MET A 65 20.38 10.69 -12.11
N GLN A 66 20.92 9.64 -12.74
CA GLN A 66 20.15 8.46 -13.15
C GLN A 66 19.58 7.71 -11.95
N ALA A 67 20.40 7.45 -10.92
CA ALA A 67 19.95 6.77 -9.70
C ALA A 67 18.87 7.58 -8.96
N ARG A 68 18.96 8.91 -8.95
CA ARG A 68 17.94 9.80 -8.37
C ARG A 68 16.61 9.71 -9.13
N ARG A 69 16.66 9.72 -10.47
CA ARG A 69 15.48 9.57 -11.33
C ARG A 69 14.82 8.20 -11.13
N TYR A 70 15.61 7.13 -11.10
CA TYR A 70 15.13 5.79 -10.83
C TYR A 70 14.46 5.70 -9.45
N ARG A 71 15.11 6.22 -8.41
CA ARG A 71 14.56 6.31 -7.05
C ARG A 71 13.21 7.01 -7.03
N ALA A 72 13.10 8.18 -7.66
CA ALA A 72 11.85 8.93 -7.70
C ALA A 72 10.73 8.16 -8.42
N SER A 73 11.04 7.45 -9.51
CA SER A 73 10.08 6.62 -10.23
C SER A 73 9.55 5.48 -9.36
N VAL A 74 10.43 4.77 -8.66
CA VAL A 74 10.03 3.66 -7.80
C VAL A 74 9.30 4.13 -6.54
N GLU A 75 9.65 5.30 -5.98
CA GLU A 75 8.90 5.93 -4.89
C GLU A 75 7.45 6.21 -5.30
N ARG A 76 7.23 6.81 -6.48
CA ARG A 76 5.89 7.04 -7.02
C ARG A 76 5.13 5.75 -7.26
N ALA A 77 5.77 4.72 -7.81
CA ALA A 77 5.14 3.42 -8.03
C ALA A 77 4.70 2.76 -6.71
N TRP A 78 5.54 2.82 -5.68
CA TRP A 78 5.18 2.30 -4.35
C TRP A 78 4.03 3.08 -3.72
N GLU A 79 4.06 4.41 -3.77
CA GLU A 79 2.96 5.25 -3.28
C GLU A 79 1.64 4.96 -3.99
N HIS A 80 1.70 4.74 -5.30
CA HIS A 80 0.53 4.42 -6.12
C HIS A 80 -0.10 3.07 -5.75
N GLU A 81 0.69 2.00 -5.67
CA GLU A 81 0.18 0.68 -5.24
C GLU A 81 -0.36 0.72 -3.81
N ALA A 82 0.32 1.44 -2.91
CA ALA A 82 -0.13 1.58 -1.53
C ALA A 82 -1.44 2.37 -1.45
N TYR A 83 -1.61 3.41 -2.28
CA TYR A 83 -2.87 4.15 -2.41
C TYR A 83 -4.01 3.27 -2.90
N HIS A 84 -3.79 2.42 -3.91
CA HIS A 84 -4.82 1.47 -4.37
C HIS A 84 -5.25 0.49 -3.29
N LEU A 85 -4.29 0.00 -2.49
CA LEU A 85 -4.58 -0.92 -1.40
C LEU A 85 -5.44 -0.30 -0.29
N LEU A 86 -5.45 1.03 -0.13
CA LEU A 86 -6.35 1.72 0.81
C LEU A 86 -7.83 1.43 0.51
N PHE A 87 -8.18 1.18 -0.76
CA PHE A 87 -9.57 0.95 -1.17
C PHE A 87 -10.02 -0.50 -1.08
N VAL A 88 -9.09 -1.46 -0.98
CA VAL A 88 -9.39 -2.90 -0.84
C VAL A 88 -9.66 -3.24 0.64
N PRO A 89 -10.79 -3.85 1.02
CA PRO A 89 -11.11 -4.08 2.43
C PRO A 89 -10.03 -4.83 3.22
N ALA A 90 -9.63 -4.29 4.38
CA ALA A 90 -8.64 -4.94 5.24
C ALA A 90 -9.16 -6.27 5.82
N PRO A 91 -8.37 -7.37 5.77
CA PRO A 91 -8.78 -8.64 6.35
C PRO A 91 -8.52 -8.70 7.87
N ALA A 92 -7.57 -7.91 8.39
CA ALA A 92 -7.16 -7.94 9.79
C ALA A 92 -6.85 -6.55 10.36
N VAL A 93 -6.97 -6.40 11.68
CA VAL A 93 -6.74 -5.12 12.40
C VAL A 93 -5.34 -4.57 12.16
N ARG A 94 -4.32 -5.43 12.06
CA ARG A 94 -2.94 -5.01 11.73
C ARG A 94 -2.86 -4.25 10.40
N PHE A 95 -3.70 -4.62 9.44
CA PHE A 95 -3.73 -4.03 8.11
C PHE A 95 -4.55 -2.74 8.10
N LEU A 96 -5.62 -2.65 8.89
CA LEU A 96 -6.30 -1.37 9.15
C LEU A 96 -5.33 -0.35 9.75
N ARG A 97 -4.54 -0.73 10.76
CA ARG A 97 -3.49 0.14 11.34
C ARG A 97 -2.41 0.53 10.33
N TRP A 98 -2.07 -0.36 9.41
CA TRP A 98 -1.16 -0.01 8.31
C TRP A 98 -1.78 1.07 7.42
N LYS A 99 -3.04 0.92 7.00
CA LYS A 99 -3.73 1.90 6.17
C LYS A 99 -3.83 3.27 6.84
N GLU A 100 -4.18 3.31 8.13
CA GLU A 100 -4.30 4.55 8.89
C GLU A 100 -2.95 5.28 8.97
N ARG A 101 -1.86 4.55 9.24
CA ARG A 101 -0.51 5.12 9.24
C ARG A 101 -0.10 5.64 7.87
N PHE A 102 -0.40 4.88 6.81
CA PHE A 102 -0.11 5.30 5.45
C PHE A 102 -0.89 6.57 5.10
N ALA A 103 -2.21 6.59 5.29
CA ALA A 103 -3.07 7.73 5.00
C ALA A 103 -2.68 9.03 5.75
N MET A 104 -2.17 8.93 7.00
CA MET A 104 -1.66 10.11 7.72
C MET A 104 -0.36 10.66 7.11
N GLY A 105 0.50 9.79 6.57
CA GLY A 105 1.78 10.18 5.97
C GLY A 105 1.71 10.54 4.49
N SER A 106 0.64 10.15 3.79
CA SER A 106 0.48 10.33 2.34
C SER A 106 -0.90 10.88 2.01
N ARG A 107 -0.93 12.07 1.39
CA ARG A 107 -2.08 12.78 0.78
C ARG A 107 -3.46 12.26 1.22
N TRP A 108 -3.87 12.66 2.43
CA TRP A 108 -5.24 12.44 2.94
C TRP A 108 -6.27 12.99 1.94
N SER A 109 -7.33 12.22 1.70
CA SER A 109 -8.47 12.68 0.89
C SER A 109 -9.79 12.18 1.47
N PRO A 110 -10.93 12.85 1.20
CA PRO A 110 -12.23 12.39 1.64
C PRO A 110 -12.57 10.96 1.19
N LYS A 111 -12.06 10.54 0.01
CA LYS A 111 -12.24 9.18 -0.50
C LYS A 111 -11.49 8.15 0.34
N VAL A 112 -10.26 8.47 0.76
CA VAL A 112 -9.46 7.62 1.65
C VAL A 112 -10.13 7.51 3.03
N GLU A 113 -10.61 8.63 3.57
CA GLU A 113 -11.33 8.65 4.84
C GLU A 113 -12.57 7.75 4.81
N ALA A 114 -13.39 7.86 3.77
CA ALA A 114 -14.56 6.99 3.58
C ALA A 114 -14.18 5.50 3.53
N ALA A 115 -13.10 5.15 2.83
CA ALA A 115 -12.60 3.77 2.77
C ALA A 115 -12.13 3.26 4.14
N LEU A 116 -11.45 4.09 4.93
CA LEU A 116 -11.02 3.76 6.29
C LEU A 116 -12.22 3.59 7.23
N VAL A 117 -13.22 4.46 7.16
CA VAL A 117 -14.46 4.36 7.96
C VAL A 117 -15.19 3.05 7.65
N ARG A 118 -15.35 2.70 6.37
CA ARG A 118 -15.92 1.41 5.94
C ARG A 118 -15.17 0.23 6.58
N ASP A 119 -13.84 0.25 6.54
CA ASP A 119 -13.02 -0.84 7.09
C ASP A 119 -13.11 -0.92 8.62
N ARG A 120 -13.18 0.23 9.32
CA ARG A 120 -13.43 0.29 10.77
C ARG A 120 -14.77 -0.34 11.14
N ILE A 121 -15.84 0.01 10.42
CA ILE A 121 -17.19 -0.55 10.63
C ILE A 121 -17.17 -2.06 10.40
N ASN A 122 -16.60 -2.52 9.27
CA ASN A 122 -16.50 -3.95 8.95
C ASN A 122 -15.75 -4.73 10.04
N HIS A 123 -14.68 -4.14 10.61
CA HIS A 123 -13.95 -4.74 11.70
C HIS A 123 -14.78 -4.82 12.99
N ALA A 124 -15.48 -3.75 13.37
CA ALA A 124 -16.35 -3.74 14.54
C ALA A 124 -17.45 -4.82 14.43
N VAL A 125 -18.07 -4.96 13.26
CA VAL A 125 -19.10 -5.99 13.00
C VAL A 125 -18.52 -7.40 13.13
N ARG A 126 -17.32 -7.66 12.58
CA ARG A 126 -16.65 -8.97 12.72
C ARG A 126 -16.32 -9.31 14.16
N ILE A 127 -15.85 -8.34 14.95
CA ILE A 127 -15.55 -8.52 16.38
C ILE A 127 -16.82 -8.91 17.14
N GLU A 128 -17.91 -8.19 16.92
CA GLU A 128 -19.18 -8.47 17.60
C GLU A 128 -19.76 -9.84 17.20
N SER A 129 -19.68 -10.20 15.92
CA SER A 129 -20.07 -11.54 15.44
C SER A 129 -19.25 -12.65 16.12
N ASN A 130 -17.93 -12.49 16.20
CA ASN A 130 -17.05 -13.45 16.88
C ASN A 130 -17.36 -13.55 18.38
N ARG A 131 -17.70 -12.43 19.03
CA ARG A 131 -18.11 -12.40 20.43
C ARG A 131 -19.39 -13.22 20.64
N LYS A 132 -20.41 -13.01 19.80
CA LYS A 132 -21.68 -13.79 19.83
C LYS A 132 -21.46 -15.28 19.55
N ALA A 133 -20.56 -15.61 18.62
CA ALA A 133 -20.21 -17.00 18.36
C ALA A 133 -19.52 -17.66 19.56
N ALA A 134 -18.62 -16.94 20.24
CA ALA A 134 -17.93 -17.43 21.42
C ALA A 134 -18.87 -17.65 22.61
N THR A 135 -19.81 -16.72 22.87
CA THR A 135 -20.83 -16.89 23.93
C THR A 135 -21.74 -18.08 23.65
N SER A 136 -22.20 -18.23 22.40
CA SER A 136 -23.03 -19.36 21.97
C SER A 136 -22.32 -20.71 22.14
N ARG A 137 -21.02 -20.78 21.82
CA ARG A 137 -20.21 -21.99 22.04
C ARG A 137 -20.05 -22.33 23.52
N LYS A 138 -19.83 -21.33 24.38
CA LYS A 138 -19.75 -21.53 25.84
C LYS A 138 -21.08 -22.04 26.40
N ALA A 139 -22.20 -21.45 26.01
CA ALA A 139 -23.53 -21.89 26.44
C ALA A 139 -23.82 -23.34 26.03
N ARG A 140 -23.47 -23.75 24.80
CA ARG A 140 -23.62 -25.14 24.36
C ARG A 140 -22.73 -26.13 25.12
N LYS A 141 -21.54 -25.71 25.56
CA LYS A 141 -20.64 -26.55 26.36
C LYS A 141 -21.17 -26.72 27.79
N GLY A 142 -21.69 -25.65 28.40
CA GLY A 142 -22.29 -25.70 29.74
C GLY A 142 -23.64 -26.44 29.80
N ALA A 143 -24.37 -26.53 28.69
CA ALA A 143 -25.60 -27.34 28.61
C ALA A 143 -25.34 -28.83 28.33
N ARG A 144 -24.09 -29.22 28.05
CA ARG A 144 -23.66 -30.62 27.82
C ARG A 144 -22.90 -31.23 29.00
N SER A 145 -22.57 -30.43 30.01
CA SER A 145 -22.05 -30.85 31.32
C SER A 145 -23.19 -30.94 32.31
#